data_AF-A0A0U3LTK3-F1
#
_entry.id   AF-A0A0U3LTK3-F1
#
_cell.length_a   1.000
_cell.length_b   1.000
_cell.length_c   1.000
_cell.angle_alpha   90.00
_cell.angle_beta   90.00
_cell.angle_gamma   90.00
#
_symmetry.space_group_name_H-M   'P 1'
#
loop_
_entity.id
_entity.type
_entity.pdbx_description
1 polymer ?
#
loop_
_entity_poly.entity_id
_entity_poly.type
_entity_poly.pdbx_seq_one_letter_code
_entity_poly.pdbx_strand_id
1 'polypeptide(L)'
;MGIAAPEPFSCPLALPRTEQSLKEVPEGFSAITADPYPVHELTGFRVNFGPPTKSDGAIYDKDSTTRDAKGWTTETLTWKVAVLEDPYAVCLYRATTQALVRPLTGYQECTVVSRAAPGMQLRMESAACK
;
A
#
# COMPACT_ATOMS: atom_id res chain seq x y z
N MET A 1 16.99 21.59 20.32
CA MET A 1 17.37 20.50 19.39
C MET A 1 16.30 20.45 18.32
N GLY A 2 16.63 20.82 17.08
CA GLY A 2 15.66 20.77 15.99
C GLY A 2 15.47 19.31 15.57
N ILE A 3 14.26 18.78 15.71
CA ILE A 3 13.89 17.49 15.12
C ILE A 3 13.87 17.74 13.61
N ALA A 4 14.83 17.17 12.88
CA ALA A 4 14.81 17.22 11.43
C ALA A 4 13.51 16.57 10.95
N ALA A 5 12.83 17.19 9.99
CA ALA A 5 11.64 16.59 9.38
C ALA A 5 12.02 15.21 8.82
N PRO A 6 11.18 14.19 9.03
CA PRO A 6 11.50 12.84 8.58
C PRO A 6 11.65 12.81 7.06
N GLU A 7 12.55 11.96 6.57
CA GLU A 7 12.72 11.79 5.12
C GLU A 7 11.42 11.24 4.50
N PRO A 8 10.92 11.86 3.40
CA PRO A 8 9.78 11.33 2.67
C PRO A 8 9.99 9.89 2.25
N PHE A 9 8.90 9.12 2.19
CA PHE A 9 8.97 7.73 1.75
C PHE A 9 7.82 7.38 0.82
N SER A 10 8.00 6.30 0.07
CA SER A 10 6.96 5.67 -0.73
C SER A 10 6.90 4.17 -0.44
N CYS A 11 5.69 3.60 -0.39
CA CYS A 11 5.52 2.15 -0.44
C CYS A 11 6.13 1.63 -1.74
N PRO A 12 7.00 0.61 -1.70
CA PRO A 12 7.42 -0.10 -2.90
C PRO A 12 6.21 -0.58 -3.70
N LEU A 13 6.20 -0.40 -5.02
CA LEU A 13 5.11 -0.90 -5.88
C LEU A 13 5.13 -2.42 -6.02
N ALA A 14 6.27 -3.03 -5.80
CA ALA A 14 6.46 -4.46 -5.82
C ALA A 14 7.44 -4.87 -4.73
N LEU A 15 7.17 -5.99 -4.08
CA LEU A 15 8.14 -6.69 -3.25
C LEU A 15 8.65 -7.93 -3.98
N PRO A 16 9.93 -8.29 -3.81
CA PRO A 16 10.44 -9.59 -4.22
C PRO A 16 9.58 -10.69 -3.61
N ARG A 17 9.42 -11.78 -4.37
CA ARG A 17 8.76 -12.97 -3.88
C ARG A 17 9.48 -13.50 -2.64
N THR A 18 8.71 -13.92 -1.65
CA THR A 18 9.20 -14.80 -0.59
C THR A 18 9.11 -16.25 -1.05
N GLU A 19 10.19 -17.02 -0.92
CA GLU A 19 10.14 -18.46 -1.14
C GLU A 19 9.21 -19.10 -0.10
N GLN A 20 8.19 -19.81 -0.58
CA GLN A 20 7.26 -20.57 0.27
C GLN A 20 7.35 -22.04 -0.17
N SER A 21 7.70 -22.91 0.78
CA SER A 21 7.76 -24.35 0.59
C SER A 21 6.97 -25.06 1.68
N LEU A 22 6.32 -26.18 1.31
CA LEU A 22 5.74 -27.09 2.29
C LEU A 22 6.87 -27.80 3.02
N LYS A 23 6.84 -27.78 4.35
CA LYS A 23 7.82 -28.51 5.16
C LYS A 23 7.66 -30.03 5.02
N GLU A 24 6.45 -30.50 4.76
CA GLU A 24 6.11 -31.90 4.53
C GLU A 24 4.86 -31.98 3.65
N VAL A 25 4.80 -32.98 2.76
CA VAL A 25 3.61 -33.30 1.96
C VAL A 25 2.95 -34.51 2.61
N PRO A 26 1.70 -34.40 3.11
CA PRO A 26 1.01 -35.52 3.74
C PRO A 26 0.88 -36.72 2.80
N GLU A 27 0.83 -37.92 3.39
CA GLU A 27 0.68 -39.17 2.64
C GLU A 27 -0.58 -39.12 1.74
N GLY A 28 -0.42 -39.52 0.48
CA GLY A 28 -1.50 -39.51 -0.52
C GLY A 28 -1.73 -38.17 -1.23
N PHE A 29 -0.98 -37.11 -0.89
CA PHE A 29 -1.03 -35.81 -1.58
C PHE A 29 0.19 -35.60 -2.48
N SER A 30 -0.01 -34.81 -3.54
CA SER A 30 1.07 -34.28 -4.37
C SER A 30 1.12 -32.77 -4.20
N ALA A 31 2.29 -32.23 -3.87
CA ALA A 31 2.50 -30.80 -3.86
C ALA A 31 2.73 -30.30 -5.29
N ILE A 32 1.90 -29.36 -5.73
CA ILE A 32 2.14 -28.56 -6.93
C ILE A 32 2.47 -27.14 -6.50
N THR A 33 3.49 -26.53 -7.11
CA THR A 33 3.70 -25.09 -7.00
C THR A 33 2.85 -24.46 -8.10
N ALA A 34 1.74 -23.82 -7.75
CA ALA A 34 0.99 -23.01 -8.71
C ALA A 34 1.94 -21.95 -9.31
N ASP A 35 1.80 -21.65 -10.61
CA ASP A 35 2.68 -20.71 -11.31
C ASP A 35 2.92 -19.46 -10.45
N PRO A 36 4.19 -19.20 -10.07
CA PRO A 36 4.45 -18.21 -9.04
C PRO A 36 4.15 -16.82 -9.57
N TYR A 37 3.43 -16.02 -8.77
CA TYR A 37 3.48 -14.58 -8.93
C TYR A 37 4.95 -14.15 -8.79
N PRO A 38 5.57 -13.53 -9.81
CA PRO A 38 6.99 -13.20 -9.75
C PRO A 38 7.30 -12.13 -8.70
N VAL A 39 6.29 -11.33 -8.32
CA VAL A 39 6.37 -10.26 -7.34
C VAL A 39 5.05 -10.12 -6.58
N HIS A 40 5.10 -9.52 -5.38
CA HIS A 40 3.91 -9.08 -4.67
C HIS A 40 3.64 -7.61 -5.03
N GLU A 41 2.55 -7.35 -5.76
CA GLU A 41 2.17 -6.00 -6.19
C GLU A 41 1.48 -5.23 -5.08
N LEU A 42 1.77 -3.93 -4.94
CA LEU A 42 1.07 -3.03 -4.02
C LEU A 42 -0.39 -2.89 -4.47
N THR A 43 -1.32 -3.28 -3.61
CA THR A 43 -2.76 -3.26 -3.89
C THR A 43 -3.53 -2.33 -2.97
N GLY A 44 -2.91 -1.84 -1.90
CA GLY A 44 -3.58 -0.96 -0.96
C GLY A 44 -2.63 -0.13 -0.13
N PHE A 45 -3.14 1.00 0.33
CA PHE A 45 -2.51 1.87 1.30
C PHE A 45 -3.56 2.37 2.27
N ARG A 46 -3.23 2.43 3.55
CA ARG A 46 -4.07 3.04 4.58
C ARG A 46 -3.22 3.79 5.59
N VAL A 47 -3.77 4.88 6.11
CA VAL A 47 -3.36 5.49 7.37
C VAL A 47 -4.27 4.92 8.44
N ASN A 48 -3.72 4.43 9.54
CA ASN A 48 -4.50 3.70 10.55
C ASN A 48 -4.11 4.12 11.97
N PHE A 49 -5.08 3.96 12.87
CA PHE A 49 -4.92 4.16 14.31
C PHE A 49 -5.03 2.79 15.02
N GLY A 50 -4.24 2.54 16.07
CA GLY A 50 -4.33 1.29 16.85
C GLY A 50 -3.42 0.11 16.40
N PRO A 51 -3.89 -1.15 16.43
CA PRO A 51 -3.09 -2.29 15.96
C PRO A 51 -3.08 -2.40 14.42
N PRO A 52 -1.93 -2.68 13.77
CA PRO A 52 -1.85 -2.84 12.32
C PRO A 52 -2.76 -3.93 11.72
N THR A 53 -3.30 -4.82 12.54
CA THR A 53 -4.18 -5.93 12.14
C THR A 53 -5.67 -5.57 12.13
N LYS A 54 -6.07 -4.42 12.67
CA LYS A 54 -7.47 -3.94 12.65
C LYS A 54 -7.62 -2.77 11.69
N SER A 55 -8.66 -2.80 10.87
CA SER A 55 -9.01 -1.69 9.98
C SER A 55 -9.75 -0.62 10.77
N ASP A 56 -8.99 0.22 11.46
CA ASP A 56 -9.47 1.40 12.21
C ASP A 56 -8.86 2.64 11.54
N GLY A 57 -9.05 2.70 10.22
CA GLY A 57 -8.32 3.55 9.31
C GLY A 57 -8.82 4.98 9.31
N ALA A 58 -7.90 5.94 9.23
CA ALA A 58 -8.25 7.32 8.90
C ALA A 58 -8.94 7.36 7.52
N ILE A 59 -10.11 7.97 7.46
CA ILE A 59 -10.73 8.33 6.18
C ILE A 59 -9.85 9.41 5.54
N TYR A 60 -9.64 9.33 4.23
CA TYR A 60 -8.89 10.35 3.50
C TYR A 60 -9.58 11.72 3.64
N ASP A 61 -8.79 12.77 3.79
CA ASP A 61 -9.28 14.15 3.89
C ASP A 61 -9.73 14.71 2.53
N LYS A 62 -9.19 14.15 1.45
CA LYS A 62 -9.49 14.58 0.09
C LYS A 62 -9.40 13.40 -0.88
N ASP A 63 -10.39 13.30 -1.74
CA ASP A 63 -10.37 12.50 -2.96
C ASP A 63 -10.45 13.42 -4.18
N SER A 64 -9.81 13.00 -5.27
CA SER A 64 -9.99 13.66 -6.56
C SER A 64 -9.84 12.65 -7.68
N THR A 65 -10.71 12.75 -8.68
CA THR A 65 -10.63 11.96 -9.90
C THR A 65 -10.53 12.90 -11.09
N THR A 66 -9.52 12.68 -11.93
CA THR A 66 -9.31 13.44 -13.18
C THR A 66 -9.30 12.49 -14.36
N ARG A 67 -9.73 12.97 -15.52
CA ARG A 67 -9.67 12.23 -16.78
C ARG A 67 -8.94 13.05 -17.83
N ASP A 68 -7.93 12.48 -18.46
CA ASP A 68 -7.18 13.16 -19.50
C ASP A 68 -7.87 13.08 -20.88
N ALA A 69 -7.37 13.84 -21.86
CA ALA A 69 -7.90 13.86 -23.23
C ALA A 69 -7.80 12.50 -23.95
N LYS A 70 -6.95 11.59 -23.47
CA LYS A 70 -6.82 10.21 -23.97
C LYS A 70 -7.76 9.25 -23.24
N GLY A 71 -8.58 9.76 -22.32
CA GLY A 71 -9.55 9.02 -21.56
C GLY A 71 -8.98 8.25 -20.37
N TRP A 72 -7.71 8.45 -20.01
CA TRP A 72 -7.13 7.83 -18.81
C TRP A 72 -7.69 8.48 -17.56
N THR A 73 -7.98 7.67 -16.56
CA THR A 73 -8.47 8.12 -15.25
C THR A 73 -7.31 8.11 -14.26
N THR A 74 -7.14 9.21 -13.53
CA THR A 74 -6.23 9.32 -12.38
C THR A 74 -7.05 9.65 -11.14
N GLU A 75 -6.95 8.80 -10.13
CA GLU A 75 -7.52 9.00 -8.80
C GLU A 75 -6.40 9.37 -7.83
N THR A 76 -6.66 10.33 -6.95
CA THR A 76 -5.73 10.73 -5.89
C THR A 76 -6.46 10.82 -4.57
N LEU A 77 -5.96 10.12 -3.57
CA LEU A 77 -6.42 10.16 -2.19
C LEU A 77 -5.36 10.82 -1.33
N THR A 78 -5.76 11.70 -0.41
CA THR A 78 -4.83 12.45 0.44
C THR A 78 -5.29 12.41 1.89
N TRP A 79 -4.33 12.20 2.80
CA TRP A 79 -4.51 12.24 4.25
C TRP A 79 -3.60 13.33 4.84
N LYS A 80 -4.15 14.20 5.67
CA LYS A 80 -3.41 15.12 6.53
C LYS A 80 -3.04 14.39 7.81
N VAL A 81 -1.78 14.03 7.94
CA VAL A 81 -1.32 13.15 9.03
C VAL A 81 -0.68 13.90 10.19
N ALA A 82 -0.35 15.18 10.04
CA ALA A 82 0.21 15.98 11.14
C ALA A 82 -0.79 16.25 12.28
N VAL A 83 -2.09 16.19 12.00
CA VAL A 83 -3.15 16.42 13.00
C VAL A 83 -3.54 15.15 13.75
N LEU A 84 -2.92 14.03 13.40
CA LEU A 84 -3.26 12.70 13.88
C LEU A 84 -2.32 12.29 15.02
N GLU A 85 -2.87 11.64 16.03
CA GLU A 85 -2.10 11.13 17.18
C GLU A 85 -1.62 9.70 16.90
N ASP A 86 -0.30 9.50 16.96
CA ASP A 86 0.41 8.23 16.67
C ASP A 86 -0.06 7.43 15.43
N PRO A 87 -0.23 8.08 14.26
CA PRO A 87 -0.63 7.37 13.04
C PRO A 87 0.49 6.48 12.49
N TYR A 88 0.10 5.45 11.75
CA TYR A 88 1.01 4.66 10.93
C TYR A 88 0.45 4.40 9.53
N ALA A 89 1.35 4.38 8.54
CA ALA A 89 1.06 3.97 7.18
C ALA A 89 1.16 2.44 7.09
N VAL A 90 0.24 1.83 6.34
CA VAL A 90 0.26 0.40 6.04
C VAL A 90 0.19 0.19 4.52
N CYS A 91 1.26 -0.39 3.95
CA CYS A 91 1.35 -0.80 2.56
C CYS A 91 0.88 -2.26 2.43
N LEU A 92 -0.16 -2.51 1.65
CA LEU A 92 -0.78 -3.83 1.46
C LEU A 92 -0.42 -4.39 0.09
N TYR A 93 -0.06 -5.66 0.06
CA TYR A 93 0.44 -6.31 -1.14
C TYR A 93 -0.37 -7.55 -1.50
N ARG A 94 -0.54 -7.80 -2.79
CA ARG A 94 -1.20 -9.00 -3.31
C ARG A 94 -0.39 -10.26 -2.99
N ALA A 95 -1.10 -11.35 -2.73
CA ALA A 95 -0.53 -12.69 -2.61
C ALA A 95 0.56 -12.81 -1.52
N THR A 96 0.47 -11.98 -0.47
CA THR A 96 1.29 -12.09 0.73
C THR A 96 0.43 -11.83 1.96
N THR A 97 0.81 -12.44 3.09
CA THR A 97 0.21 -12.21 4.41
C THR A 97 0.90 -11.06 5.15
N GLN A 98 1.96 -10.50 4.58
CA GLN A 98 2.77 -9.43 5.18
C GLN A 98 2.33 -8.06 4.65
N ALA A 99 2.32 -7.08 5.55
CA ALA A 99 2.15 -5.67 5.22
C ALA A 99 3.38 -4.89 5.73
N LEU A 100 3.80 -3.87 4.99
CA LEU A 100 4.83 -2.95 5.50
C LEU A 100 4.16 -1.85 6.30
N VAL A 101 4.69 -1.56 7.48
CA VAL A 101 4.15 -0.56 8.39
C VAL A 101 5.25 0.47 8.69
N ARG A 102 4.90 1.76 8.64
CA ARG A 102 5.82 2.85 8.99
C ARG A 102 5.12 3.89 9.86
N PRO A 103 5.72 4.30 11.00
CA PRO A 103 5.20 5.40 11.80
C PRO A 103 5.15 6.71 10.99
N LEU A 104 4.11 7.51 11.22
CA LEU A 104 3.89 8.78 10.55
C LEU A 104 4.14 10.00 11.45
N THR A 105 4.74 9.79 12.62
CA THR A 105 5.19 10.87 13.50
C THR A 105 6.13 11.83 12.76
N GLY A 106 5.76 13.11 12.71
CA GLY A 106 6.53 14.16 12.05
C GLY A 106 6.24 14.35 10.55
N TYR A 107 5.42 13.50 9.93
CA TYR A 107 4.96 13.70 8.55
C TYR A 107 3.75 14.64 8.53
N GLN A 108 3.55 15.30 7.40
CA GLN A 108 2.45 16.23 7.18
C GLN A 108 1.31 15.60 6.40
N GLU A 109 1.64 14.85 5.35
CA GLU A 109 0.67 14.38 4.38
C GLU A 109 1.06 13.03 3.78
N CYS A 110 0.07 12.15 3.62
CA CYS A 110 0.20 10.96 2.78
C CYS A 110 -0.70 11.09 1.55
N THR A 111 -0.23 10.63 0.40
CA THR A 111 -0.96 10.67 -0.86
C THR A 111 -0.84 9.33 -1.58
N VAL A 112 -1.95 8.85 -2.12
CA VAL A 112 -2.03 7.71 -3.02
C VAL A 112 -2.46 8.20 -4.39
N VAL A 113 -1.78 7.74 -5.43
CA VAL A 113 -2.15 7.99 -6.83
C VAL A 113 -2.42 6.66 -7.50
N SER A 114 -3.62 6.53 -8.06
CA SER A 114 -4.03 5.38 -8.86
C SER A 114 -4.35 5.84 -10.28
N ARG A 115 -4.06 4.99 -11.28
CA ARG A 115 -4.30 5.30 -12.68
C ARG A 115 -4.87 4.11 -13.45
N ALA A 116 -5.73 4.41 -14.42
CA ALA A 116 -6.32 3.45 -15.34
C ALA A 116 -6.36 4.00 -16.77
N ALA A 117 -6.01 3.15 -17.73
CA ALA A 117 -6.35 3.39 -19.13
C ALA A 117 -7.87 3.17 -19.36
N PRO A 118 -8.45 3.66 -20.47
CA PRO A 118 -9.86 3.43 -20.78
C PRO A 118 -10.22 1.94 -20.75
N GLY A 119 -11.28 1.59 -20.01
CA GLY A 119 -11.77 0.21 -19.88
C GLY A 119 -10.94 -0.68 -18.95
N MET A 120 -9.89 -0.15 -18.30
CA MET A 120 -9.05 -0.89 -17.35
C MET A 120 -9.40 -0.53 -15.91
N GLN A 121 -9.02 -1.41 -14.98
CA GLN A 121 -9.14 -1.14 -13.53
C GLN A 121 -8.04 -0.17 -13.08
N LEU A 122 -8.37 0.66 -12.08
CA LEU A 122 -7.40 1.52 -11.39
C LEU A 122 -6.32 0.66 -10.73
N ARG A 123 -5.07 1.04 -10.94
CA ARG A 123 -3.90 0.46 -10.29
C ARG A 123 -3.12 1.55 -9.59
N MET A 124 -2.59 1.22 -8.42
CA MET A 124 -1.77 2.15 -7.66
C MET A 124 -0.44 2.39 -8.38
N GLU A 125 -0.16 3.66 -8.71
CA GLU A 125 1.12 4.10 -9.26
C GLU A 125 2.04 4.66 -8.17
N SER A 126 1.48 5.14 -7.05
CA SER A 126 2.25 5.52 -5.88
C SER A 126 1.42 5.56 -4.61
N ALA A 127 2.09 5.36 -3.49
CA ALA A 127 1.61 5.69 -2.15
C ALA A 127 2.79 6.24 -1.36
N ALA A 128 2.75 7.53 -1.01
CA ALA A 128 3.88 8.25 -0.45
C ALA A 128 3.48 9.20 0.67
N CYS A 129 4.40 9.45 1.61
CA CYS A 129 4.21 10.40 2.70
C CYS A 129 5.42 11.34 2.81
N LYS A 130 5.14 12.59 3.19
CA LYS A 130 6.12 13.68 3.39
C LYS A 130 5.76 14.52 4.60
#